data_AF-A0A7W4VGR9-F1
#
_entry.id   AF-A0A7W4VGR9-F1
#
_cell.length_a   1.000
_cell.length_b   1.000
_cell.length_c   1.000
_cell.angle_alpha   90.00
_cell.angle_beta   90.00
_cell.angle_gamma   90.00
#
_symmetry.space_group_name_H-M   'P 1'
#
loop_
_entity.id
_entity.type
_entity.pdbx_description
1 polymer ?
#
loop_
_entity_poly.entity_id
_entity_poly.type
_entity_poly.pdbx_seq_one_letter_code
_entity_poly.pdbx_strand_id
1 'polypeptide(L)'
;MFYDFSESNLTWQRSRELQRAHNEANALELAPTNSHSLSQAREQIIESAELRFDIGFSQTVRYAGLISFMTSVEWCMRLFANRLSSPPPIEPKEENEAVHVLNYLNSKIAHRLTREIQTLRQIVTVRNCVVHAAGVISSYRYQAEVRTALASLEGFRVSDDPILGEKVHVDAFAVDTLAHQMLQWLPALDGECSTNGTFTK
;
A
#
# COMPACT_ATOMS: atom_id res chain seq x y z
N MET A 1 15.03 -7.93 -3.60
CA MET A 1 14.41 -7.26 -2.43
C MET A 1 13.21 -8.10 -1.97
N PHE A 2 12.67 -7.95 -0.75
CA PHE A 2 11.51 -8.75 -0.28
C PHE A 2 10.29 -8.64 -1.21
N TYR A 3 10.11 -7.48 -1.85
CA TYR A 3 9.00 -7.22 -2.75
C TYR A 3 9.17 -7.79 -4.16
N ASP A 4 10.39 -7.81 -4.72
CA ASP A 4 10.66 -8.56 -5.96
C ASP A 4 10.31 -10.04 -5.78
N PHE A 5 10.64 -10.57 -4.60
CA PHE A 5 10.26 -11.93 -4.22
C PHE A 5 8.74 -12.05 -4.07
N SER A 6 8.04 -11.07 -3.49
CA SER A 6 6.58 -11.13 -3.34
C SER A 6 5.85 -11.03 -4.67
N GLU A 7 6.22 -10.14 -5.59
CA GLU A 7 5.59 -10.01 -6.91
C GLU A 7 5.93 -11.20 -7.83
N SER A 8 7.18 -11.71 -7.75
CA SER A 8 7.55 -12.96 -8.44
C SER A 8 6.78 -14.16 -7.89
N ASN A 9 6.60 -14.22 -6.57
CA ASN A 9 5.82 -15.27 -5.91
C ASN A 9 4.32 -15.12 -6.20
N LEU A 10 3.77 -13.90 -6.26
CA LEU A 10 2.40 -13.65 -6.73
C LEU A 10 2.20 -14.20 -8.15
N THR A 11 3.15 -13.92 -9.04
CA THR A 11 3.12 -14.42 -10.43
C THR A 11 3.14 -15.94 -10.45
N TRP A 12 4.03 -16.58 -9.68
CA TRP A 12 4.12 -18.03 -9.59
C TRP A 12 2.85 -18.67 -8.99
N GLN A 13 2.32 -18.10 -7.91
CA GLN A 13 1.09 -18.59 -7.27
C GLN A 13 -0.12 -18.42 -8.20
N ARG A 14 -0.19 -17.33 -8.95
CA ARG A 14 -1.19 -17.11 -10.01
C ARG A 14 -1.11 -18.21 -11.07
N SER A 15 0.08 -18.45 -11.64
CA SER A 15 0.26 -19.51 -12.64
C SER A 15 -0.18 -20.88 -12.11
N ARG A 16 0.14 -21.18 -10.85
CA ARG A 16 -0.24 -22.45 -10.22
C ARG A 16 -1.75 -22.57 -9.99
N GLU A 17 -2.42 -21.51 -9.53
CA GLU A 17 -3.87 -21.55 -9.34
C GLU A 17 -4.62 -21.62 -10.67
N LEU A 18 -4.20 -20.85 -11.68
CA LEU A 18 -4.81 -20.92 -13.01
C LEU A 18 -4.67 -22.33 -13.59
N GLN A 19 -3.50 -22.95 -13.43
CA GLN A 19 -3.30 -24.33 -13.86
C GLN A 19 -4.20 -25.32 -13.10
N ARG A 20 -4.40 -25.11 -11.79
CA ARG A 20 -5.34 -25.90 -10.99
C ARG A 20 -6.79 -25.73 -11.48
N ALA A 21 -7.22 -24.50 -11.72
CA ALA A 21 -8.56 -24.18 -12.21
C ALA A 21 -8.80 -24.78 -13.60
N HIS A 22 -7.80 -24.74 -14.49
CA HIS A 22 -7.87 -25.40 -15.79
C HIS A 22 -8.01 -26.92 -15.65
N ASN A 23 -7.26 -27.54 -14.74
CA ASN A 23 -7.36 -28.97 -14.49
C ASN A 23 -8.75 -29.36 -13.93
N GLU A 24 -9.30 -28.55 -13.03
CA GLU A 24 -10.64 -28.74 -12.45
C GLU A 24 -11.74 -28.57 -13.51
N ALA A 25 -11.64 -27.52 -14.34
CA ALA A 25 -12.54 -27.30 -15.46
C ALA A 25 -12.49 -28.46 -16.48
N ASN A 26 -11.30 -28.96 -16.80
CA ASN A 26 -11.13 -30.09 -17.73
C ASN A 26 -11.66 -31.42 -17.16
N ALA A 27 -11.60 -31.60 -15.84
CA ALA A 27 -12.10 -32.80 -15.15
C ALA A 27 -13.62 -32.79 -14.95
N LEU A 28 -14.31 -31.68 -15.21
CA LEU A 28 -15.77 -31.62 -15.18
C LEU A 28 -16.37 -32.46 -16.31
N GLU A 29 -17.12 -33.49 -15.91
CA GLU A 29 -17.98 -34.28 -16.78
C GLU A 29 -19.45 -34.06 -16.34
N LEU A 30 -20.28 -33.54 -17.24
CA LEU A 30 -21.74 -33.47 -17.06
C LEU A 30 -22.42 -34.43 -18.05
N ALA A 31 -23.64 -34.84 -17.72
CA ALA A 31 -24.47 -35.67 -18.59
C ALA A 31 -24.61 -35.06 -20.01
N PRO A 32 -24.70 -35.90 -21.06
CA PRO A 32 -24.45 -35.52 -22.45
C PRO A 32 -25.41 -34.46 -23.06
N THR A 33 -26.50 -34.11 -22.39
CA THR A 33 -27.53 -33.19 -22.92
C THR A 33 -27.20 -31.70 -22.77
N ASN A 34 -26.18 -31.31 -21.99
CA ASN A 34 -25.93 -29.91 -21.67
C ASN A 34 -24.51 -29.43 -22.03
N SER A 35 -24.04 -29.71 -23.25
CA SER A 35 -22.70 -29.29 -23.72
C SER A 35 -22.45 -27.77 -23.58
N HIS A 36 -23.48 -26.95 -23.83
CA HIS A 36 -23.42 -25.50 -23.63
C HIS A 36 -23.30 -25.08 -22.15
N SER A 37 -23.90 -25.84 -21.21
CA SER A 37 -23.74 -25.53 -19.78
C SER A 37 -22.39 -25.98 -19.27
N LEU A 38 -21.80 -27.03 -19.87
CA LEU A 38 -20.46 -27.51 -19.54
C LEU A 38 -19.40 -26.47 -19.93
N SER A 39 -19.49 -25.87 -21.12
CA SER A 39 -18.54 -24.83 -21.55
C SER A 39 -18.62 -23.59 -20.64
N GLN A 40 -19.83 -23.13 -20.32
CA GLN A 40 -20.04 -22.00 -19.41
C GLN A 40 -19.52 -22.29 -17.99
N ALA A 41 -19.78 -23.48 -17.45
CA ALA A 41 -19.29 -23.84 -16.12
C ALA A 41 -17.75 -23.89 -16.07
N ARG A 42 -17.10 -24.34 -17.14
CA ARG A 42 -15.64 -24.35 -17.27
C ARG A 42 -15.06 -22.94 -17.32
N GLU A 43 -15.64 -22.06 -18.13
CA GLU A 43 -15.25 -20.65 -18.21
C GLU A 43 -15.40 -19.96 -16.85
N GLN A 44 -16.53 -20.16 -16.15
CA GLN A 44 -16.76 -19.57 -14.83
C GLN A 44 -15.72 -20.00 -13.78
N ILE A 45 -15.23 -21.24 -13.82
CA ILE A 45 -14.19 -21.71 -12.88
C ILE A 45 -12.87 -21.00 -13.13
N ILE A 46 -12.49 -20.83 -14.40
CA ILE A 46 -11.25 -20.15 -14.80
C ILE A 46 -11.35 -18.66 -14.49
N GLU A 47 -12.42 -18.00 -14.90
CA GLU A 47 -12.68 -16.58 -14.63
C GLU A 47 -12.72 -16.29 -13.13
N SER A 48 -13.35 -17.17 -12.33
CA SER A 48 -13.36 -17.04 -10.86
C SER A 48 -11.97 -17.19 -10.25
N ALA A 49 -11.11 -18.06 -10.79
CA ALA A 49 -9.72 -18.18 -10.34
C ALA A 49 -8.89 -16.95 -10.72
N GLU A 50 -9.05 -16.44 -11.95
CA GLU A 50 -8.43 -15.19 -12.41
C GLU A 50 -8.85 -14.01 -11.52
N LEU A 51 -10.15 -13.85 -11.28
CA LEU A 51 -10.70 -12.72 -10.51
C LEU A 51 -10.23 -12.76 -9.05
N ARG A 52 -10.18 -13.94 -8.42
CA ARG A 52 -9.63 -14.11 -7.06
C ARG A 52 -8.17 -13.71 -6.95
N PHE A 53 -7.34 -14.06 -7.95
CA PHE A 53 -5.92 -13.76 -7.93
C PHE A 53 -5.61 -12.32 -8.34
N ASP A 54 -6.20 -11.85 -9.44
CA ASP A 54 -5.88 -10.57 -10.05
C ASP A 54 -6.43 -9.39 -9.26
N ILE A 55 -7.59 -9.55 -8.60
CA ILE A 55 -8.22 -8.47 -7.84
C ILE A 55 -8.05 -8.66 -6.33
N GLY A 56 -8.29 -9.86 -5.81
CA GLY A 56 -8.31 -10.11 -4.37
C GLY A 56 -6.91 -10.28 -3.77
N PHE A 57 -6.16 -11.26 -4.25
CA PHE A 57 -4.91 -11.67 -3.62
C PHE A 57 -3.75 -10.70 -3.88
N SER A 58 -3.57 -10.25 -5.12
CA SER A 58 -2.52 -9.31 -5.50
C SER A 58 -2.62 -8.00 -4.71
N GLN A 59 -3.81 -7.40 -4.64
CA GLN A 59 -4.07 -6.17 -3.87
C GLN A 59 -3.89 -6.39 -2.37
N THR A 60 -4.27 -7.56 -1.84
CA THR A 60 -4.05 -7.87 -0.41
C THR A 60 -2.56 -7.89 -0.07
N VAL A 61 -1.72 -8.48 -0.93
CA VAL A 61 -0.26 -8.47 -0.74
C VAL A 61 0.29 -7.05 -0.82
N ARG A 62 -0.18 -6.24 -1.77
CA ARG A 62 0.26 -4.84 -1.90
C ARG A 62 -0.21 -3.96 -0.74
N TYR A 63 -1.41 -4.19 -0.21
CA TYR A 63 -1.90 -3.56 1.01
C TYR A 63 -1.05 -3.94 2.22
N ALA A 64 -0.68 -5.20 2.35
CA ALA A 64 0.25 -5.63 3.39
C ALA A 64 1.60 -4.90 3.24
N GLY A 65 2.09 -4.76 2.02
CA GLY A 65 3.29 -3.98 1.71
C GLY A 65 3.19 -2.52 2.15
N LEU A 66 2.10 -1.85 1.76
CA LEU A 66 1.81 -0.46 2.15
C LEU A 66 1.78 -0.30 3.69
N ILE A 67 1.13 -1.22 4.39
CA ILE A 67 1.06 -1.21 5.85
C ILE A 67 2.46 -1.38 6.45
N SER A 68 3.22 -2.39 6.00
CA SER A 68 4.58 -2.64 6.47
C SER A 68 5.53 -1.47 6.21
N PHE A 69 5.43 -0.83 5.04
CA PHE A 69 6.17 0.39 4.72
C PHE A 69 5.84 1.51 5.73
N MET A 70 4.56 1.81 5.94
CA MET A 70 4.15 2.86 6.87
C MET A 70 4.53 2.56 8.32
N THR A 71 4.42 1.31 8.76
CA THR A 71 4.90 0.89 10.09
C THR A 71 6.40 1.10 10.24
N SER A 72 7.18 0.86 9.19
CA SER A 72 8.63 1.10 9.20
C SER A 72 8.93 2.61 9.31
N VAL A 73 8.21 3.45 8.58
CA VAL A 73 8.30 4.92 8.70
C VAL A 73 7.99 5.36 10.14
N GLU A 74 6.89 4.87 10.71
CA GLU A 74 6.47 5.18 12.08
C GLU A 74 7.54 4.78 13.11
N TRP A 75 8.18 3.62 12.94
CA TRP A 75 9.29 3.20 13.79
C TRP A 75 10.51 4.11 13.66
N CYS A 76 10.90 4.48 12.43
CA CYS A 76 12.00 5.41 12.21
C CYS A 76 11.72 6.78 12.87
N MET A 77 10.50 7.31 12.74
CA MET A 77 10.13 8.58 13.35
C MET A 77 10.13 8.49 14.88
N ARG A 78 9.66 7.38 15.46
CA ARG A 78 9.77 7.16 16.92
C ARG A 78 11.21 7.11 17.40
N LEU A 79 12.09 6.45 16.65
CA LEU A 79 13.53 6.42 16.97
C LEU A 79 14.14 7.82 16.91
N PHE A 80 13.76 8.64 15.94
CA PHE A 80 14.20 10.04 15.88
C PHE A 80 13.63 10.88 17.02
N ALA A 81 12.34 10.72 17.36
CA ALA A 81 11.72 11.41 18.47
C ALA A 81 12.44 11.13 19.80
N ASN A 82 12.84 9.88 20.03
CA ASN A 82 13.61 9.48 21.22
C ASN A 82 15.01 10.08 21.29
N ARG A 83 15.57 10.51 20.15
CA ARG A 83 16.89 11.13 20.06
C ARG A 83 16.82 12.65 20.10
N LEU A 84 15.64 13.26 20.14
CA LEU A 84 15.54 14.72 20.11
C LEU A 84 16.15 15.36 21.37
N SER A 85 16.97 16.40 21.17
CA SER A 85 17.54 17.21 22.25
C SER A 85 16.48 18.00 23.03
N SER A 86 15.31 18.23 22.43
CA SER A 86 14.15 18.84 23.08
C SER A 86 12.88 18.16 22.59
N PRO A 87 11.86 17.98 23.44
CA PRO A 87 10.61 17.36 23.02
C PRO A 87 9.98 18.13 21.84
N PRO A 88 9.33 17.42 20.91
CA PRO A 88 8.60 18.08 19.83
C PRO A 88 7.42 18.89 20.42
N PRO A 89 6.91 19.89 19.69
CA PRO A 89 5.69 20.59 20.09
C PRO A 89 4.52 19.58 20.22
N ILE A 90 3.48 19.99 20.94
CA ILE A 90 2.27 19.17 21.11
C ILE A 90 1.72 18.80 19.73
N GLU A 91 1.46 17.51 19.54
CA GLU A 91 0.87 16.96 18.31
C GLU A 91 -0.48 17.62 18.02
N PRO A 92 -0.69 18.17 16.81
CA PRO A 92 -1.98 18.69 16.41
C PRO A 92 -3.04 17.59 16.42
N LYS A 93 -4.27 17.96 16.77
CA LYS A 93 -5.40 17.02 16.76
C LYS A 93 -5.58 16.45 15.34
N GLU A 94 -5.71 15.13 15.24
CA GLU A 94 -5.93 14.39 13.97
C GLU A 94 -4.73 14.35 13.01
N GLU A 95 -3.57 14.88 13.38
CA GLU A 95 -2.33 14.61 12.65
C GLU A 95 -1.78 13.23 13.00
N ASN A 96 -1.00 12.64 12.09
CA ASN A 96 -0.30 11.39 12.36
C ASN A 96 1.04 11.69 13.03
N GLU A 97 1.33 10.98 14.12
CA GLU A 97 2.57 11.11 14.92
C GLU A 97 3.85 11.15 14.05
N ALA A 98 3.97 10.24 13.07
CA ALA A 98 5.15 10.17 12.22
C ALA A 98 5.29 11.41 11.33
N VAL A 99 4.18 11.90 10.76
CA VAL A 99 4.13 13.14 9.98
C VAL A 99 4.46 14.35 10.86
N HIS A 100 3.93 14.40 12.08
CA HIS A 100 4.19 15.47 13.04
C HIS A 100 5.67 15.56 13.40
N VAL A 101 6.28 14.44 13.78
CA VAL A 101 7.71 14.36 14.08
C VAL A 101 8.54 14.78 12.87
N LEU A 102 8.20 14.30 11.67
CA LEU A 102 8.91 14.66 10.46
C LEU A 102 8.78 16.16 10.14
N ASN A 103 7.61 16.76 10.32
CA ASN A 103 7.41 18.20 10.19
C ASN A 103 8.28 19.00 11.16
N TYR A 104 8.35 18.55 12.42
CA TYR A 104 9.21 19.18 13.41
C TYR A 104 10.69 19.08 13.00
N LEU A 105 11.18 17.91 12.59
CA LEU A 105 12.55 17.73 12.13
C LEU A 105 12.84 18.57 10.87
N ASN A 106 11.90 18.62 9.94
CA ASN A 106 11.99 19.44 8.74
C ASN A 106 12.10 20.94 9.06
N SER A 107 11.58 21.39 10.22
CA SER A 107 11.76 22.76 10.70
C SER A 107 13.21 23.07 11.14
N LYS A 108 14.00 22.04 11.47
CA LYS A 108 15.36 22.13 12.04
C LYS A 108 16.49 21.97 11.03
N ILE A 109 16.17 21.50 9.83
CA ILE A 109 17.14 21.27 8.76
C ILE A 109 17.08 22.38 7.70
N ALA A 110 18.16 22.54 6.96
CA ALA A 110 18.28 23.47 5.84
C ALA A 110 17.57 22.92 4.59
N HIS A 111 17.71 21.62 4.30
CA HIS A 111 17.05 21.00 3.16
C HIS A 111 15.58 20.67 3.47
N ARG A 112 14.64 21.37 2.83
CA ARG A 112 13.22 21.19 3.13
C ARG A 112 12.66 19.93 2.47
N LEU A 113 12.15 19.01 3.28
CA LEU A 113 11.47 17.77 2.89
C LEU A 113 9.96 17.95 2.68
N THR A 114 9.54 19.11 2.15
CA THR A 114 8.12 19.46 2.04
C THR A 114 7.35 18.49 1.16
N ARG A 115 7.97 17.99 0.08
CA ARG A 115 7.33 17.04 -0.83
C ARG A 115 7.16 15.68 -0.17
N GLU A 116 8.20 15.20 0.50
CA GLU A 116 8.27 13.90 1.17
C GLU A 116 7.24 13.84 2.30
N ILE A 117 7.12 14.91 3.09
CA ILE A 117 6.08 15.03 4.12
C ILE A 117 4.68 14.99 3.51
N GLN A 118 4.47 15.71 2.40
CA GLN A 118 3.16 15.73 1.75
C GLN A 118 2.80 14.36 1.17
N THR A 119 3.76 13.67 0.56
CA THR A 119 3.61 12.28 0.09
C THR A 119 3.28 11.36 1.25
N LEU A 120 3.99 11.43 2.38
CA LEU A 120 3.67 10.62 3.56
C LEU A 120 2.27 10.88 4.11
N ARG A 121 1.81 12.14 4.14
CA ARG A 121 0.43 12.48 4.54
C ARG A 121 -0.60 11.79 3.66
N GLN A 122 -0.41 11.84 2.34
CA GLN A 122 -1.30 11.18 1.38
C GLN A 122 -1.29 9.66 1.58
N ILE A 123 -0.11 9.07 1.81
CA ILE A 123 0.03 7.63 2.06
C ILE A 123 -0.67 7.22 3.36
N VAL A 124 -0.58 8.01 4.43
CA VAL A 124 -1.33 7.78 5.69
C VAL A 124 -2.82 7.74 5.41
N THR A 125 -3.35 8.68 4.63
CA THR A 125 -4.78 8.70 4.25
C THR A 125 -5.19 7.43 3.52
N VAL A 126 -4.40 7.00 2.53
CA VAL A 126 -4.66 5.76 1.78
C VAL A 126 -4.56 4.52 2.68
N ARG A 127 -3.49 4.42 3.49
CA ARG A 127 -3.29 3.32 4.44
C ARG A 127 -4.43 3.22 5.45
N ASN A 128 -4.96 4.35 5.92
CA ASN A 128 -6.08 4.34 6.86
C ASN A 128 -7.37 3.83 6.20
N CYS A 129 -7.63 4.17 4.94
CA CYS A 129 -8.73 3.57 4.18
C CYS A 129 -8.54 2.06 4.00
N VAL A 130 -7.32 1.61 3.67
CA VAL A 130 -6.98 0.19 3.56
C VAL A 130 -7.22 -0.55 4.88
N VAL A 131 -6.75 -0.02 6.00
CA VAL A 131 -6.84 -0.68 7.31
C VAL A 131 -8.25 -0.66 7.87
N HIS A 132 -8.98 0.45 7.75
CA HIS A 132 -10.27 0.62 8.41
C HIS A 132 -11.49 0.31 7.54
N ALA A 133 -11.32 0.26 6.21
CA ALA A 133 -12.39 0.00 5.26
C ALA A 133 -12.01 -1.05 4.20
N ALA A 134 -10.96 -1.84 4.44
CA ALA A 134 -10.44 -2.83 3.48
C ALA A 134 -10.14 -2.22 2.09
N GLY A 135 -9.86 -0.92 2.05
CA GLY A 135 -9.62 -0.15 0.83
C GLY A 135 -10.88 0.12 0.01
N VAL A 136 -12.08 -0.18 0.50
CA VAL A 136 -13.35 0.22 -0.12
C VAL A 136 -13.58 1.71 0.20
N ILE A 137 -13.60 2.56 -0.83
CA ILE A 137 -13.57 4.01 -0.62
C ILE A 137 -14.94 4.52 -0.18
N SER A 138 -16.02 3.97 -0.74
CA SER A 138 -17.40 4.36 -0.44
C SER A 138 -17.82 4.09 1.01
N SER A 139 -17.15 3.18 1.70
CA SER A 139 -17.42 2.85 3.11
C SER A 139 -16.52 3.61 4.08
N TYR A 140 -15.59 4.43 3.60
CA TYR A 140 -14.65 5.17 4.44
C TYR A 140 -15.08 6.61 4.67
N ARG A 141 -15.07 7.06 5.93
CA ARG A 141 -15.56 8.40 6.32
C ARG A 141 -14.82 9.58 5.68
N TYR A 142 -13.59 9.38 5.20
CA TYR A 142 -12.77 10.39 4.53
C TYR A 142 -12.58 10.09 3.04
N GLN A 143 -13.67 9.70 2.37
CA GLN A 143 -13.66 9.30 0.96
C GLN A 143 -13.05 10.37 0.03
N ALA A 144 -13.33 11.66 0.27
CA ALA A 144 -12.87 12.75 -0.58
C ALA A 144 -11.36 12.96 -0.47
N GLU A 145 -10.84 12.86 0.75
CA GLU A 145 -9.42 12.93 1.07
C GLU A 145 -8.67 11.76 0.46
N VAL A 146 -9.23 10.55 0.52
CA VAL A 146 -8.66 9.37 -0.14
C VAL A 146 -8.57 9.58 -1.64
N ARG A 147 -9.63 10.05 -2.30
CA ARG A 147 -9.59 10.32 -3.76
C ARG A 147 -8.54 11.34 -4.14
N THR A 148 -8.42 12.40 -3.34
CA THR A 148 -7.40 13.44 -3.54
C THR A 148 -5.99 12.87 -3.37
N ALA A 149 -5.78 12.02 -2.36
CA ALA A 149 -4.51 11.34 -2.12
C ALA A 149 -4.16 10.39 -3.29
N LEU A 150 -5.10 9.57 -3.75
CA LEU A 150 -4.89 8.66 -4.89
C LEU A 150 -4.55 9.42 -6.17
N ALA A 151 -5.21 10.55 -6.43
CA ALA A 151 -4.93 11.35 -7.64
C ALA A 151 -3.53 12.00 -7.64
N SER A 152 -2.86 12.08 -6.50
CA SER A 152 -1.56 12.73 -6.36
C SER A 152 -0.39 11.77 -6.12
N LEU A 153 -0.67 10.51 -5.80
CA LEU A 153 0.34 9.48 -5.57
C LEU A 153 0.57 8.64 -6.83
N GLU A 154 1.81 8.59 -7.29
CA GLU A 154 2.20 7.74 -8.41
C GLU A 154 2.10 6.25 -8.03
N GLY A 155 1.48 5.45 -8.89
CA GLY A 155 1.24 4.02 -8.65
C GLY A 155 0.06 3.71 -7.72
N PHE A 156 -0.76 4.72 -7.39
CA PHE A 156 -2.00 4.56 -6.65
C PHE A 156 -3.16 5.12 -7.46
N ARG A 157 -4.29 4.43 -7.48
CA ARG A 157 -5.47 4.86 -8.23
C ARG A 157 -6.77 4.35 -7.63
N VAL A 158 -7.87 4.91 -8.09
CA VAL A 158 -9.20 4.33 -7.87
C VAL A 158 -9.40 3.21 -8.89
N SER A 159 -9.87 2.05 -8.43
CA SER A 159 -10.34 0.95 -9.28
C SER A 159 -11.80 0.69 -8.96
N ASP A 160 -12.61 0.43 -9.98
CA ASP A 160 -14.01 0.05 -9.80
C ASP A 160 -14.10 -1.48 -9.80
N ASP A 161 -14.52 -2.05 -8.67
CA ASP A 161 -14.74 -3.48 -8.50
C ASP A 161 -16.23 -3.79 -8.70
N PRO A 162 -16.60 -4.74 -9.58
CA PRO A 162 -18.01 -5.03 -9.88
C PRO A 162 -18.87 -5.42 -8.67
N ILE A 163 -18.26 -5.88 -7.58
CA ILE A 163 -18.95 -6.36 -6.38
C ILE A 163 -18.84 -5.32 -5.25
N LEU A 164 -17.66 -4.76 -5.06
CA LEU A 164 -17.33 -3.90 -3.92
C LEU A 164 -17.39 -2.41 -4.24
N GLY A 165 -17.55 -2.04 -5.50
CA GLY A 165 -17.54 -0.66 -6.00
C GLY A 165 -16.14 -0.06 -5.99
N GLU A 166 -16.05 1.26 -5.82
CA GLU A 166 -14.77 1.97 -5.86
C GLU A 166 -13.83 1.58 -4.71
N LYS A 167 -12.64 1.11 -5.08
CA LYS A 167 -11.57 0.69 -4.17
C LYS A 167 -10.27 1.45 -4.44
N VAL A 168 -9.44 1.49 -3.41
CA VAL A 168 -8.01 1.77 -3.55
C VAL A 168 -7.39 0.68 -4.41
N HIS A 169 -6.54 1.07 -5.35
CA HIS A 169 -5.71 0.16 -6.11
C HIS A 169 -4.26 0.61 -5.98
N VAL A 170 -3.41 -0.34 -5.64
CA VAL A 170 -1.95 -0.16 -5.59
C VAL A 170 -1.36 -0.91 -6.78
N ASP A 171 -0.65 -0.19 -7.63
CA ASP A 171 0.06 -0.77 -8.77
C ASP A 171 1.25 -1.59 -8.28
N ALA A 172 1.73 -2.49 -9.13
CA ALA A 172 2.97 -3.23 -8.86
C ALA A 172 4.13 -2.24 -8.64
N PHE A 173 4.99 -2.52 -7.66
CA PHE A 173 6.18 -1.72 -7.33
C PHE A 173 5.93 -0.28 -6.86
N ALA A 174 4.67 0.14 -6.66
CA ALA A 174 4.37 1.48 -6.15
C ALA A 174 4.96 1.71 -4.75
N VAL A 175 4.78 0.74 -3.85
CA VAL A 175 5.35 0.78 -2.48
C VAL A 175 6.88 0.67 -2.51
N ASP A 176 7.44 -0.11 -3.43
CA ASP A 176 8.89 -0.20 -3.60
C ASP A 176 9.49 1.14 -3.99
N THR A 177 8.86 1.84 -4.92
CA THR A 177 9.30 3.17 -5.34
C THR A 177 9.35 4.14 -4.16
N LEU A 178 8.32 4.10 -3.30
CA LEU A 178 8.29 4.89 -2.06
C LEU A 178 9.40 4.49 -1.08
N ALA A 179 9.65 3.19 -0.91
CA ALA A 179 10.73 2.69 -0.05
C ALA A 179 12.10 3.13 -0.56
N HIS A 180 12.36 3.06 -1.87
CA HIS A 180 13.61 3.53 -2.48
C HIS A 180 13.80 5.04 -2.31
N GLN A 181 12.74 5.83 -2.47
CA GLN A 181 12.80 7.27 -2.22
C GLN A 181 13.15 7.54 -0.74
N MET A 182 12.53 6.81 0.19
CA MET A 182 12.82 6.95 1.63
C MET A 182 14.27 6.61 1.98
N LEU A 183 14.85 5.58 1.35
CA LEU A 183 16.26 5.23 1.54
C LEU A 183 17.23 6.34 1.12
N GLN A 184 16.78 7.32 0.34
CA GLN A 184 17.60 8.47 -0.04
C GLN A 184 17.52 9.60 0.99
N TRP A 185 16.32 10.04 1.35
CA TRP A 185 16.16 11.24 2.19
C TRP A 185 16.24 10.95 3.69
N LEU A 186 15.87 9.75 4.15
CA LEU A 186 15.83 9.43 5.58
C LEU A 186 17.22 9.38 6.23
N PRO A 187 18.26 8.77 5.62
CA PRO A 187 19.62 8.85 6.15
C PRO A 187 20.20 10.26 6.09
N ALA A 188 19.85 11.04 5.06
CA ALA A 188 20.29 12.43 4.94
C ALA A 188 19.71 13.29 6.07
N LEU A 189 18.42 13.11 6.37
CA LEU A 189 17.75 13.73 7.52
C LEU A 189 18.47 13.38 8.83
N ASP A 190 18.78 12.10 9.05
CA ASP A 190 19.48 11.66 10.26
C ASP A 190 20.86 12.32 10.42
N GLY A 191 21.64 12.34 9.34
CA GLY A 191 22.97 12.95 9.32
C GLY A 191 22.94 14.45 9.62
N GLU A 192 21.99 15.18 9.03
CA GLU A 192 21.86 16.62 9.26
C GLU A 192 21.40 16.92 10.70
N CYS A 193 20.37 16.23 11.19
CA CYS A 193 19.89 16.37 12.57
C CYS A 193 20.94 15.98 13.62
N SER A 194 21.81 15.02 13.30
CA SER A 194 22.95 14.65 14.15
C SER A 194 24.04 15.74 14.15
N THR A 195 24.31 16.36 12.99
CA THR A 195 25.37 17.36 12.83
C THR A 195 24.99 18.70 13.44
N ASN A 196 23.73 19.11 13.33
CA ASN A 196 23.25 20.41 13.80
C ASN A 196 22.81 20.42 15.28
N GLY A 197 22.97 19.30 16.00
CA GLY A 197 22.62 19.18 17.42
C GLY A 197 21.13 19.02 17.72
N THR A 198 20.30 18.79 16.70
CA THR A 198 18.87 18.46 16.88
C THR A 198 18.71 17.14 17.63
N PHE A 199 19.60 16.18 17.37
CA PHE A 199 19.69 14.96 18.15
C PHE A 199 20.71 15.04 19.29
N THR A 200 20.40 14.37 20.39
CA THR A 200 21.33 14.09 21.47
C THR A 200 22.41 13.12 20.98
N LYS A 201 23.63 13.30 21.47
CA LYS A 201 24.76 12.39 21.21
C LYS A 201 24.55 11.02 21.83
#